data_AF-F3PC65-F1
#
_entry.id   AF-F3PC65-F1
#
_cell.length_a   1.000
_cell.length_b   1.000
_cell.length_c   1.000
_cell.angle_alpha   90.00
_cell.angle_beta   90.00
_cell.angle_gamma   90.00
#
_symmetry.space_group_name_H-M   'P 1'
#
loop_
_entity.id
_entity.type
_entity.pdbx_description
1 polymer ?
#
loop_
_entity_poly.entity_id
_entity_poly.type
_entity_poly.pdbx_seq_one_letter_code
_entity_poly.pdbx_strand_id
1 'polypeptide(L)' 'MRGDKAETATMIPMINDFMDAYNLDDMVVVTDAGMIGAANRQALERAGLSYVLGSRTPARPRYLVGGPGW' A
#
# COMPACT_ATOMS: atom_id res chain seq x y z
N MET A 1 -9.85 -10.00 -5.52
CA MET A 1 -9.72 -11.45 -5.78
C MET A 1 -9.61 -12.19 -4.44
N ARG A 2 -9.64 -13.53 -4.41
CA ARG A 2 -9.53 -14.32 -3.16
C ARG A 2 -8.12 -14.25 -2.54
N GLY A 3 -7.10 -13.96 -3.35
CA GLY A 3 -5.72 -13.72 -2.90
C GLY A 3 -5.59 -12.53 -1.95
N ASP A 4 -6.18 -11.39 -2.30
CA ASP A 4 -6.11 -10.14 -1.51
C ASP A 4 -6.56 -10.34 -0.05
N LYS A 5 -7.64 -11.12 0.16
CA LYS A 5 -8.17 -11.41 1.49
C LYS A 5 -7.27 -12.35 2.30
N ALA A 6 -6.66 -13.35 1.67
CA ALA A 6 -5.76 -14.29 2.34
C ALA A 6 -4.42 -13.62 2.69
N GLU A 7 -3.93 -12.74 1.83
CA GLU A 7 -2.71 -11.97 2.04
C GLU A 7 -2.88 -10.97 3.20
N THR A 8 -3.99 -10.22 3.20
CA THR A 8 -4.34 -9.32 4.31
C THR A 8 -4.44 -10.04 5.65
N ALA A 9 -5.12 -11.19 5.67
CA ALA A 9 -5.35 -11.95 6.90
C ALA A 9 -4.05 -12.50 7.51
N THR A 10 -2.98 -12.61 6.72
CA THR A 10 -1.67 -13.07 7.20
C THR A 10 -0.74 -11.91 7.50
N MET A 11 -0.76 -10.85 6.68
CA MET A 11 0.18 -9.73 6.77
C MET A 11 -0.07 -8.84 7.98
N ILE A 12 -1.33 -8.51 8.29
CA ILE A 12 -1.64 -7.61 9.42
C ILE A 12 -1.26 -8.23 10.77
N PRO A 13 -1.63 -9.49 11.09
CA PRO A 13 -1.19 -10.12 12.34
C PRO A 13 0.34 -10.19 12.44
N MET A 14 1.03 -10.53 11.35
CA MET A 14 2.49 -10.60 11.35
C MET A 14 3.16 -9.25 11.63
N ILE A 15 2.62 -8.15 11.10
CA ILE A 15 3.15 -6.80 11.37
C ILE A 15 2.93 -6.42 12.84
N ASN A 16 1.75 -6.72 13.40
CA ASN A 16 1.45 -6.44 14.80
C ASN A 16 2.36 -7.25 15.74
N ASP A 17 2.51 -8.55 15.50
CA ASP A 17 3.41 -9.41 16.29
C ASP A 17 4.86 -8.89 16.25
N PHE A 18 5.29 -8.36 15.10
CA PHE A 18 6.61 -7.76 14.97
C PHE A 18 6.73 -6.44 15.74
N MET A 19 5.74 -5.55 15.68
CA MET A 19 5.73 -4.31 16.46
C MET A 19 5.78 -4.59 17.96
N ASP A 20 4.99 -5.56 18.44
CA ASP A 20 4.95 -5.96 19.85
C ASP A 20 6.28 -6.57 20.30
N ALA A 21 6.87 -7.45 19.49
CA ALA A 21 8.14 -8.10 19.81
C ALA A 21 9.32 -7.12 19.98
N TYR A 22 9.28 -5.98 19.28
CA TYR A 22 10.34 -4.97 19.31
C TYR A 22 9.91 -3.65 19.97
N ASN A 23 8.72 -3.59 20.56
CA ASN A 23 8.15 -2.41 21.19
C ASN A 23 8.21 -1.16 20.27
N LEU A 24 7.75 -1.33 19.03
CA LEU A 24 7.69 -0.26 18.03
C LEU A 24 6.35 0.47 18.11
N ASP A 25 6.41 1.79 18.17
CA ASP A 25 5.22 2.64 18.20
C ASP A 25 4.60 2.87 16.81
N ASP A 26 5.39 2.71 15.74
CA ASP A 26 4.95 2.93 14.36
C ASP A 26 5.79 2.12 13.35
N MET A 27 5.18 1.76 12.21
CA MET A 27 5.81 1.08 11.09
C MET A 27 5.24 1.54 9.75
N VAL A 28 6.15 1.65 8.76
CA VAL A 28 5.79 1.95 7.37
C VAL A 28 5.97 0.71 6.50
N VAL A 29 4.90 0.28 5.84
CA VAL A 29 4.92 -0.84 4.89
C VAL A 29 5.24 -0.33 3.49
N VAL A 30 6.33 -0.80 2.88
CA VAL A 30 6.71 -0.46 1.50
C VAL A 30 6.38 -1.63 0.57
N THR A 31 5.60 -1.38 -0.48
CA THR A 31 5.15 -2.44 -1.40
C THR A 31 4.94 -1.92 -2.82
N ASP A 32 5.01 -2.80 -3.82
CA ASP A 32 4.68 -2.46 -5.21
C ASP A 32 3.17 -2.26 -5.37
N ALA A 33 2.78 -1.20 -6.06
CA ALA A 33 1.37 -0.82 -6.25
C ALA A 33 0.55 -1.90 -6.99
N GLY A 34 1.21 -2.80 -7.73
CA GLY A 34 0.59 -3.96 -8.36
C GLY A 34 0.34 -5.14 -7.43
N MET A 35 0.97 -5.16 -6.25
CA MET A 35 0.82 -6.24 -5.26
C MET A 35 -0.27 -5.96 -4.22
N ILE A 36 -0.51 -4.69 -3.84
CA ILE A 36 -1.60 -4.34 -2.90
C ILE A 36 -2.90 -3.98 -3.64
N GLY A 37 -3.87 -4.89 -3.56
CA GLY A 37 -5.25 -4.63 -3.98
C GLY A 37 -5.94 -3.54 -3.12
N ALA A 38 -7.07 -3.02 -3.59
CA ALA A 38 -7.85 -2.01 -2.85
C ALA A 38 -8.30 -2.48 -1.46
N ALA A 39 -8.56 -3.79 -1.32
CA ALA A 39 -8.93 -4.39 -0.05
C ALA A 39 -7.77 -4.36 0.97
N ASN A 40 -6.54 -4.57 0.53
CA ASN A 40 -5.35 -4.57 1.39
C ASN A 40 -5.02 -3.15 1.86
N ARG A 41 -5.20 -2.13 1.01
CA ARG A 41 -5.07 -0.71 1.44
C ARG A 41 -6.03 -0.37 2.57
N GLN A 42 -7.31 -0.69 2.41
CA GLN A 42 -8.31 -0.44 3.45
C GLN A 42 -8.00 -1.20 4.73
N ALA A 43 -7.41 -2.40 4.64
CA ALA A 43 -7.02 -3.14 5.82
C ALA A 43 -5.83 -2.51 6.55
N LEU A 44 -4.81 -2.03 5.82
CA LEU A 44 -3.68 -1.30 6.40
C LEU A 44 -4.14 0.00 7.07
N GLU A 45 -5.03 0.75 6.41
CA GLU A 45 -5.62 1.98 6.97
C GLU A 45 -6.43 1.68 8.25
N ARG A 46 -7.22 0.61 8.27
CA ARG A 46 -7.97 0.17 9.46
C ARG A 46 -7.07 -0.30 10.59
N ALA A 47 -5.90 -0.84 10.27
CA ALA A 47 -4.90 -1.23 11.26
C ALA A 47 -4.06 -0.04 11.76
N GLY A 48 -4.28 1.17 11.24
CA GLY A 48 -3.52 2.36 11.61
C GLY A 48 -2.10 2.38 11.07
N LEU A 49 -1.79 1.52 10.09
CA LEU A 49 -0.45 1.38 9.53
C LEU A 49 -0.22 2.37 8.39
N SER A 50 0.95 3.00 8.41
CA SER A 50 1.44 3.84 7.31
C SER A 50 1.96 2.96 6.16
N TYR A 51 1.76 3.39 4.92
CA TYR A 51 2.25 2.62 3.76
C TYR A 51 2.75 3.51 2.62
N VAL A 52 3.74 3.00 1.88
CA VAL A 52 4.28 3.58 0.65
C VAL A 52 4.06 2.62 -0.50
N LEU A 53 3.37 3.10 -1.54
CA LEU A 53 3.17 2.34 -2.77
C LEU A 53 4.19 2.76 -3.83
N GLY A 54 5.07 1.83 -4.19
CA GLY A 54 5.91 1.99 -5.37
C GLY A 54 5.06 1.87 -6.63
N SER A 55 4.82 2.97 -7.33
CA SER A 55 4.20 2.91 -8.66
C SER A 55 5.27 2.60 -9.70
N ARG A 56 5.01 1.66 -10.62
CA ARG A 56 5.81 1.56 -11.84
C ARG A 56 5.69 2.87 -12.60
N THR A 57 6.81 3.57 -12.82
CA THR A 57 6.85 4.73 -13.71
C THR A 57 6.28 4.32 -15.07
N PRO A 58 5.22 4.98 -15.59
CA PRO A 58 4.74 4.67 -16.93
C PRO A 58 5.88 4.92 -17.92
N ALA A 59 6.07 4.00 -18.87
CA ALA A 59 7.15 4.07 -19.86
C ALA A 59 7.13 5.33 -20.74
N ARG A 60 6.07 6.15 -20.63
CA ARG A 60 5.96 7.45 -21.28
C ARG A 60 5.52 8.51 -20.27
N PRO A 61 6.24 9.63 -20.14
CA PRO A 61 5.75 10.77 -19.39
C PRO A 61 4.46 11.28 -20.01
N ARG A 62 3.42 11.45 -19.19
CA ARG A 62 2.14 12.01 -19.61
C ARG A 62 2.26 13.53 -19.47
N TYR A 63 2.40 14.26 -20.57
CA TYR A 63 2.30 15.71 -20.55
C TYR A 63 0.83 16.08 -20.29
N LEU A 64 0.58 16.86 -19.24
CA LEU A 64 -0.71 17.53 -19.07
C LEU A 64 -0.77 18.66 -20.10
N VAL A 65 -1.36 18.39 -21.27
CA VAL A 65 -1.74 19.46 -22.19
C VAL A 65 -2.93 20.20 -21.58
N GLY A 66 -2.61 21.18 -20.74
CA GLY A 66 -3.50 22.29 -20.40
C GLY A 66 -3.07 23.49 -21.22
N GLY A 67 -3.43 23.52 -22.50
CA GLY A 67 -3.34 24.73 -23.33
C GLY A 67 -4.72 25.39 -23.38
N PRO A 68 -4.83 26.73 -23.24
CA PRO A 68 -6.11 27.40 -23.29
C PRO A 68 -6.70 27.24 -24.70
N GLY A 69 -7.96 26.81 -24.75
CA GLY A 69 -8.71 26.72 -25.99
C GLY A 69 -8.94 28.12 -26.57
N TRP A 70 -8.29 28.37 -27.70
CA TRP A 70 -8.74 29.23 -28.79
C TRP A 70 -8.13 28.69 -30.09
#